data_AF-K1TDK0-F1
#
_entry.id   AF-K1TDK0-F1
#
_cell.length_a   1.000
_cell.length_b   1.000
_cell.length_c   1.000
_cell.angle_alpha   90.00
_cell.angle_beta   90.00
_cell.angle_gamma   90.00
#
_symmetry.space_group_name_H-M   'P 1'
#
loop_
_entity.id
_entity.type
_entity.pdbx_description
1 polymer ?
#
loop_
_entity_poly.entity_id
_entity_poly.type
_entity_poly.pdbx_seq_one_letter_code
_entity_poly.pdbx_strand_id
1 'polypeptide(L)'
;RPSTGFSNVYTNAGHIRNSGFEFTAAWNKSFSDWNIGIRLNGSTLKNEAIEVGDPIFSKSGSAQDGDNWDNHSITQNGYPVGSYYGWKVEGIFRTQAEIDEMNRLAVEKGVESGVYQDKTTQPGDYKFVDLNGDGQITDADRTVIGNGYPKFTYGMNLTASWKNFDFSMNLY
;
A
#
# COMPACT_ATOMS: atom_id res chain seq x y z
N ARG A 1 3.56 -14.56 37.05
CA ARG A 1 4.10 -14.64 35.67
C ARG A 1 5.05 -15.83 35.62
N PRO A 2 4.66 -17.01 35.12
CA PRO A 2 5.59 -18.12 34.99
C PRO A 2 6.53 -17.87 33.80
N SER A 3 7.82 -18.11 34.04
CA SER A 3 8.94 -18.05 33.11
C SER A 3 9.00 -19.35 32.30
N THR A 4 8.78 -19.30 30.99
CA THR A 4 8.89 -20.47 30.10
C THR A 4 10.14 -20.42 29.20
N GLY A 5 11.00 -19.41 29.31
CA GLY A 5 12.28 -19.37 28.58
C GLY A 5 12.17 -19.23 27.05
N PHE A 6 10.96 -19.09 26.50
CA PHE A 6 10.75 -18.83 25.07
C PHE A 6 10.76 -17.32 24.81
N SER A 7 11.59 -16.85 23.88
CA SER A 7 11.64 -15.45 23.44
C SER A 7 10.46 -15.08 22.53
N ASN A 8 9.89 -16.05 21.80
CA ASN A 8 8.73 -15.89 20.93
C ASN A 8 7.75 -17.05 21.14
N VAL A 9 6.44 -16.77 21.10
CA VAL A 9 5.36 -17.77 21.19
C VAL A 9 4.39 -17.53 20.05
N TYR A 10 4.04 -18.57 19.29
CA TYR A 10 2.98 -18.48 18.29
C TYR A 10 1.63 -18.32 18.98
N THR A 11 0.91 -17.26 18.62
CA THR A 11 -0.44 -16.99 19.11
C THR A 11 -1.34 -16.63 17.93
N ASN A 12 -2.65 -16.86 18.08
CA ASN A 12 -3.63 -16.28 17.17
C ASN A 12 -3.82 -14.81 17.56
N ALA A 13 -3.00 -13.93 16.99
CA ALA A 13 -3.06 -12.49 17.19
C ALA A 13 -3.49 -11.81 15.90
N GLY A 14 -4.79 -11.71 15.67
CA GLY A 14 -5.32 -10.98 14.53
C GLY A 14 -6.80 -11.22 14.28
N HIS A 15 -7.61 -10.21 14.55
CA HIS A 15 -8.96 -10.09 14.02
C HIS A 15 -8.91 -9.21 12.77
N ILE A 16 -9.03 -9.84 11.60
CA ILE A 16 -9.00 -9.16 10.30
C ILE A 16 -10.40 -9.15 9.71
N ARG A 17 -10.81 -8.02 9.17
CA ARG A 17 -12.06 -7.87 8.43
C ARG A 17 -11.79 -7.65 6.96
N ASN A 18 -12.46 -8.44 6.13
CA ASN A 18 -12.59 -8.22 4.69
C ASN A 18 -14.06 -7.93 4.40
N SER A 19 -14.33 -6.86 3.68
CA SER A 19 -15.69 -6.45 3.34
C SER A 19 -15.70 -5.77 1.99
N GLY A 20 -16.82 -5.87 1.27
CA GLY A 20 -16.91 -5.32 -0.08
C GLY A 20 -18.23 -5.67 -0.74
N PHE A 21 -18.38 -5.23 -1.98
CA PHE A 21 -19.51 -5.57 -2.83
C PHE A 21 -19.02 -6.41 -4.00
N GLU A 22 -19.81 -7.42 -4.35
CA GLU A 22 -19.61 -8.20 -5.56
C GLU A 22 -20.87 -8.08 -6.41
N PHE A 23 -20.68 -7.95 -7.72
CA PHE A 23 -21.79 -8.02 -8.66
C PHE A 23 -21.43 -8.88 -9.85
N THR A 24 -22.47 -9.44 -10.45
CA THR A 24 -22.38 -10.09 -11.75
C THR A 24 -23.62 -9.72 -12.55
N ALA A 25 -23.41 -9.35 -13.81
CA ALA A 25 -24.48 -9.10 -14.76
C ALA A 25 -24.23 -9.96 -15.99
N ALA A 26 -25.29 -10.62 -16.45
CA ALA A 26 -25.24 -11.45 -17.65
C ALA A 26 -26.40 -11.08 -18.57
N TRP A 27 -26.10 -10.92 -19.84
CA TRP A 27 -27.08 -10.69 -20.88
C TRP A 27 -26.80 -11.64 -22.05
N ASN A 28 -27.84 -12.34 -22.48
CA ASN A 28 -27.77 -13.20 -23.64
C ASN A 28 -28.95 -12.87 -24.55
N LYS A 29 -28.68 -12.76 -25.85
CA LYS A 29 -29.72 -12.55 -26.84
C LYS A 29 -29.42 -13.32 -28.10
N SER A 30 -30.41 -14.09 -28.53
CA SER A 30 -30.44 -14.72 -29.84
C SER A 30 -31.40 -13.95 -30.73
N PHE A 31 -30.99 -13.65 -31.96
CA PHE A 31 -31.85 -13.02 -32.96
C PHE A 31 -31.36 -13.38 -34.36
N SER A 32 -32.27 -13.93 -35.19
CA SER A 32 -31.90 -14.49 -36.50
C SER A 32 -30.73 -15.49 -36.32
N ASP A 33 -29.67 -15.34 -37.11
CA ASP A 33 -28.48 -16.20 -37.06
C ASP A 33 -27.48 -15.81 -35.96
N TRP A 34 -27.74 -14.74 -35.20
CA TRP A 34 -26.84 -14.22 -34.18
C TRP A 34 -27.16 -14.75 -32.79
N ASN A 35 -26.11 -15.07 -32.03
CA ASN A 35 -26.17 -15.21 -30.57
C ASN A 35 -25.11 -14.32 -29.96
N ILE A 36 -25.50 -13.42 -29.05
CA ILE A 36 -24.59 -12.51 -28.36
C ILE A 36 -24.73 -12.76 -26.86
N GLY A 37 -23.59 -12.91 -26.20
CA GLY A 37 -23.46 -13.04 -24.75
C GLY A 37 -22.51 -11.98 -24.21
N ILE A 38 -22.94 -11.31 -23.13
CA ILE A 38 -22.15 -10.35 -22.38
C ILE A 38 -22.23 -10.79 -20.92
N ARG A 39 -21.08 -11.02 -20.30
CA ARG A 39 -20.95 -11.26 -18.86
C ARG A 39 -19.99 -10.24 -18.27
N LEU A 40 -20.44 -9.56 -17.24
CA LEU A 40 -19.65 -8.62 -16.46
C LEU A 40 -19.60 -9.13 -15.02
N ASN A 41 -18.44 -9.10 -14.40
CA ASN A 41 -18.29 -9.24 -12.97
C ASN A 41 -17.43 -8.09 -12.43
N GLY A 42 -17.63 -7.77 -11.15
CA GLY A 42 -16.81 -6.80 -10.48
C GLY A 42 -16.92 -6.94 -8.97
N SER A 43 -15.85 -6.58 -8.28
CA SER A 43 -15.75 -6.64 -6.84
C SER A 43 -14.95 -5.47 -6.27
N THR A 44 -15.32 -5.04 -5.07
CA THR A 44 -14.51 -4.16 -4.23
C THR A 44 -14.02 -4.94 -3.02
N LEU A 45 -12.88 -4.53 -2.47
CA LEU A 45 -12.35 -5.11 -1.24
C LEU A 45 -11.81 -4.00 -0.33
N LYS A 46 -12.40 -3.91 0.86
CA LYS A 46 -11.85 -3.19 2.01
C LYS A 46 -11.32 -4.22 3.01
N ASN A 47 -10.01 -4.26 3.15
CA ASN A 47 -9.29 -5.03 4.16
C ASN A 47 -8.93 -4.12 5.35
N GLU A 48 -9.09 -4.61 6.57
CA GLU A 48 -8.82 -3.85 7.79
C GLU A 48 -8.40 -4.81 8.92
N ALA A 49 -7.25 -4.54 9.55
CA ALA A 49 -6.88 -5.15 10.82
C ALA A 49 -7.70 -4.49 11.93
N ILE A 50 -8.69 -5.20 12.47
CA ILE A 50 -9.56 -4.70 13.53
C ILE A 50 -8.83 -4.75 14.87
N GLU A 51 -8.19 -5.87 15.15
CA GLU A 51 -7.43 -6.08 16.37
C GLU A 51 -6.23 -7.00 16.09
N VAL A 52 -5.07 -6.40 15.98
CA VAL A 52 -3.76 -7.01 16.14
C VAL A 52 -3.15 -6.44 17.42
N GLY A 53 -2.21 -7.17 18.02
CA GLY A 53 -1.45 -6.70 19.18
C GLY A 53 -0.52 -5.54 18.80
N ASP A 54 0.74 -5.64 19.21
CA ASP A 54 1.75 -4.67 18.74
C ASP A 54 1.86 -4.70 17.20
N PRO A 55 2.18 -3.55 16.56
CA PRO A 55 2.35 -3.51 15.11
C PRO A 55 3.33 -4.58 14.60
N ILE A 56 2.89 -5.31 13.58
CA ILE A 56 3.66 -6.41 12.99
C ILE A 56 4.34 -5.90 11.73
N PHE A 57 5.64 -5.68 11.81
CA PHE A 57 6.46 -5.29 10.66
C PHE A 57 6.93 -6.53 9.88
N SER A 58 7.05 -6.40 8.55
CA SER A 58 7.77 -7.42 7.78
C SER A 58 9.23 -7.45 8.22
N LYS A 59 9.72 -8.65 8.54
CA LYS A 59 11.14 -8.92 8.74
C LYS A 59 11.65 -9.59 7.47
N SER A 60 12.74 -9.09 6.90
CA SER A 60 13.41 -9.77 5.80
C SER A 60 13.83 -11.17 6.24
N GLY A 61 13.65 -12.13 5.33
CA GLY A 61 13.94 -13.53 5.61
C GLY A 61 13.88 -14.43 4.38
N SER A 62 13.27 -13.96 3.29
CA SER A 62 13.30 -14.62 1.99
C SER A 62 13.98 -13.74 0.96
N ALA A 63 14.91 -14.33 0.20
CA ALA A 63 15.71 -13.72 -0.89
C ALA A 63 14.89 -13.15 -2.08
N GLN A 64 13.57 -12.97 -1.94
CA GLN A 64 12.70 -12.29 -2.91
C GLN A 64 12.44 -10.83 -2.56
N ASP A 65 12.63 -10.43 -1.30
CA ASP A 65 12.63 -9.03 -0.90
C ASP A 65 14.05 -8.52 -1.17
N GLY A 66 14.21 -7.52 -2.05
CA GLY A 66 15.53 -7.00 -2.42
C GLY A 66 16.42 -6.78 -1.20
N ASP A 67 17.70 -7.15 -1.31
CA ASP A 67 18.65 -7.19 -0.19
C ASP A 67 18.49 -5.98 0.75
N ASN A 68 18.10 -6.25 2.00
CA ASN A 68 18.02 -5.31 3.13
C ASN A 68 16.78 -4.38 3.21
N TRP A 69 15.67 -4.67 2.53
CA TRP A 69 14.39 -3.99 2.83
C TRP A 69 13.68 -4.62 4.03
N ASP A 70 14.02 -4.17 5.24
CA ASP A 70 13.27 -4.47 6.46
C ASP A 70 12.17 -3.44 6.73
N ASN A 71 11.10 -3.86 7.40
CA ASN A 71 9.99 -3.00 7.85
C ASN A 71 9.31 -2.17 6.74
N HIS A 72 9.39 -2.62 5.47
CA HIS A 72 8.74 -1.96 4.34
C HIS A 72 7.21 -2.15 4.31
N SER A 73 6.71 -3.10 5.11
CA SER A 73 5.28 -3.29 5.33
C SER A 73 4.96 -3.45 6.81
N ILE A 74 3.75 -3.04 7.17
CA ILE A 74 3.23 -3.07 8.54
C ILE A 74 1.79 -3.59 8.54
N THR A 75 1.46 -4.40 9.55
CA THR A 75 0.08 -4.69 9.94
C THR A 75 -0.18 -4.07 11.30
N GLN A 76 -1.11 -3.13 11.35
CA GLN A 76 -1.50 -2.43 12.57
C GLN A 76 -3.01 -2.09 12.53
N ASN A 77 -3.59 -1.87 13.70
CA ASN A 77 -5.01 -1.60 13.85
C ASN A 77 -5.49 -0.41 12.99
N GLY A 78 -6.62 -0.58 12.33
CA GLY A 78 -7.25 0.42 11.47
C GLY A 78 -6.71 0.50 10.04
N TYR A 79 -5.67 -0.28 9.70
CA TYR A 79 -5.08 -0.31 8.36
C TYR A 79 -5.21 -1.69 7.72
N PRO A 80 -5.17 -1.77 6.38
CA PRO A 80 -5.07 -3.05 5.68
C PRO A 80 -3.84 -3.85 6.12
N VAL A 81 -3.98 -5.17 6.14
CA VAL A 81 -2.89 -6.10 6.39
C VAL A 81 -1.77 -5.89 5.38
N GLY A 82 -0.52 -5.86 5.85
CA GLY A 82 0.64 -5.66 4.98
C GLY A 82 0.64 -4.31 4.26
N SER A 83 0.12 -3.26 4.90
CA SER A 83 0.18 -1.90 4.36
C SER A 83 1.63 -1.45 4.16
N TYR A 84 1.89 -0.66 3.13
CA TYR A 84 3.20 -0.08 2.87
C TYR A 84 3.55 0.93 3.96
N TYR A 85 4.76 0.82 4.52
CA TYR A 85 5.23 1.65 5.62
C TYR A 85 6.53 2.36 5.24
N GLY A 86 6.57 3.67 5.43
CA GLY A 86 7.74 4.48 5.05
C GLY A 86 7.49 5.98 5.22
N TRP A 87 8.43 6.78 4.74
CA TRP A 87 8.32 8.24 4.78
C TRP A 87 7.30 8.74 3.76
N LYS A 88 6.45 9.68 4.20
CA LYS A 88 5.49 10.33 3.32
C LYS A 88 6.19 11.43 2.51
N VAL A 89 6.10 11.35 1.18
CA VAL A 89 6.63 12.37 0.28
C VAL A 89 5.65 13.55 0.19
N GLU A 90 6.14 14.76 0.48
CA GLU A 90 5.43 16.03 0.25
C GLU A 90 5.61 16.50 -1.20
N GLY A 91 6.78 16.25 -1.76
CA GLY A 91 7.15 16.67 -3.11
C GLY A 91 8.61 16.38 -3.42
N ILE A 92 9.21 17.26 -4.22
CA ILE A 92 10.65 17.22 -4.51
C ILE A 92 11.25 18.58 -4.16
N PHE A 93 12.48 18.59 -3.66
CA PHE A 93 13.25 19.82 -3.53
C PHE A 93 13.55 20.39 -4.91
N ARG A 94 13.11 21.61 -5.19
CA ARG A 94 13.28 22.26 -6.50
C ARG A 94 14.58 23.04 -6.59
N THR A 95 15.05 23.58 -5.48
CA THR A 95 16.22 24.47 -5.44
C THR A 95 17.05 24.25 -4.19
N GLN A 96 18.32 24.66 -4.23
CA GLN A 96 19.19 24.60 -3.06
C GLN A 96 18.69 25.50 -1.93
N ALA A 97 18.06 26.64 -2.28
CA ALA A 97 17.51 27.57 -1.30
C ALA A 97 16.39 26.94 -0.43
N GLU A 98 15.59 26.03 -0.99
CA GLU A 98 14.60 25.29 -0.22
C GLU A 98 15.26 24.34 0.80
N ILE A 99 16.34 23.68 0.43
CA ILE A 99 17.11 22.78 1.30
C ILE A 99 17.76 23.59 2.43
N ASP A 100 18.40 24.71 2.07
CA ASP A 100 19.05 25.60 3.02
C ASP A 100 18.05 26.19 4.03
N GLU A 101 16.85 26.58 3.57
CA GLU A 101 15.79 27.06 4.45
C GLU A 101 15.30 25.96 5.41
N MET A 102 15.09 24.73 4.93
CA MET A 102 14.69 23.62 5.80
C MET A 102 15.77 23.29 6.84
N ASN A 103 17.04 23.29 6.45
CA ASN A 103 18.17 23.08 7.37
C ASN A 103 18.27 24.21 8.40
N ARG A 104 18.02 25.46 8.00
CA ARG A 104 17.95 26.60 8.92
C ARG A 104 16.82 26.43 9.95
N LEU A 105 15.63 26.02 9.51
CA LEU A 105 14.50 25.73 10.40
C LEU A 105 14.79 24.55 11.34
N ALA A 106 15.53 23.53 10.88
CA ALA A 106 15.99 22.43 11.72
C ALA A 106 16.89 22.92 12.86
N VAL A 107 17.86 23.80 12.56
CA VAL A 107 18.73 24.43 13.58
C VAL A 107 17.91 25.25 14.58
N GLU A 108 16.92 26.02 14.12
CA GLU A 108 16.04 26.81 15.01
C GLU A 108 15.23 25.93 15.96
N LYS A 109 14.87 24.72 15.52
CA LYS A 109 14.20 23.71 16.35
C LYS A 109 15.16 22.91 17.25
N GLY A 110 16.47 23.18 17.18
CA GLY A 110 17.48 22.56 18.04
C GLY A 110 18.05 21.25 17.52
N VAL A 111 17.90 20.95 16.22
CA VAL A 111 18.48 19.77 15.59
C VAL A 111 20.01 19.89 15.55
N GLU A 112 20.72 19.04 16.31
CA GLU A 112 22.18 19.09 16.45
C GLU A 112 22.93 18.91 15.12
N SER A 113 22.38 18.08 14.22
CA SER A 113 22.97 17.84 12.91
C SER A 113 22.89 19.07 11.99
N GLY A 114 21.97 19.99 12.29
CA GLY A 114 21.61 21.13 11.45
C GLY A 114 21.00 20.76 10.10
N VAL A 115 20.52 19.52 9.95
CA VAL A 115 20.04 18.98 8.69
C VAL A 115 18.60 18.50 8.84
N TYR A 116 17.73 18.93 7.93
CA TYR A 116 16.33 18.52 7.91
C TYR A 116 16.16 17.05 7.48
N GLN A 117 16.88 16.55 6.47
CA GLN A 117 16.66 15.20 5.94
C GLN A 117 17.94 14.38 5.83
N ASP A 118 18.84 14.74 4.91
CA ASP A 118 20.14 14.09 4.76
C ASP A 118 21.20 15.10 4.29
N LYS A 119 22.46 14.90 4.68
CA LYS A 119 23.58 15.79 4.29
C LYS A 119 23.84 15.83 2.79
N THR A 120 23.41 14.80 2.08
CA THR A 120 23.56 14.62 0.63
C THR A 120 22.32 15.05 -0.16
N THR A 121 21.28 15.55 0.53
CA THR A 121 20.05 16.07 -0.10
C THR A 121 20.39 17.15 -1.12
N GLN A 122 19.91 16.99 -2.34
CA GLN A 122 20.14 17.88 -3.48
C GLN A 122 18.83 18.19 -4.21
N PRO A 123 18.80 19.27 -5.02
CA PRO A 123 17.64 19.56 -5.87
C PRO A 123 17.31 18.36 -6.77
N GLY A 124 16.05 17.94 -6.76
CA GLY A 124 15.56 16.73 -7.42
C GLY A 124 15.21 15.60 -6.45
N ASP A 125 15.78 15.60 -5.24
CA ASP A 125 15.47 14.58 -4.23
C ASP A 125 14.07 14.77 -3.65
N TYR A 126 13.50 13.67 -3.13
CA TYR A 126 12.22 13.71 -2.43
C TYR A 126 12.32 14.59 -1.19
N LYS A 127 11.26 15.38 -0.98
CA LYS A 127 11.03 16.11 0.27
C LYS A 127 10.05 15.30 1.10
N PHE A 128 10.49 14.78 2.25
CA PHE A 128 9.63 14.07 3.17
C PHE A 128 8.91 15.02 4.15
N VAL A 129 7.76 14.57 4.64
CA VAL A 129 6.97 15.27 5.66
C VAL A 129 7.53 14.94 7.05
N ASP A 130 7.90 15.97 7.79
CA ASP A 130 8.14 15.92 9.25
C ASP A 130 6.77 15.75 9.96
N LEU A 131 6.50 14.55 10.48
CA LEU A 131 5.21 14.19 11.07
C LEU A 131 5.11 14.60 12.54
N ASN A 132 6.23 14.59 13.26
CA ASN A 132 6.26 14.90 14.69
C ASN A 132 6.56 16.39 14.96
N GLY A 133 6.99 17.14 13.94
CA GLY A 133 7.25 18.57 13.99
C GLY A 133 8.61 18.94 14.61
N ASP A 134 9.53 17.99 14.78
CA ASP A 134 10.81 18.21 15.48
C ASP A 134 11.89 18.86 14.60
N GLY A 135 11.62 19.03 13.29
CA GLY A 135 12.53 19.68 12.36
C GLY A 135 13.53 18.77 11.69
N GLN A 136 13.45 17.46 11.86
CA GLN A 136 14.30 16.49 11.18
C GLN A 136 13.48 15.26 10.74
N ILE A 137 13.88 14.65 9.63
CA ILE A 137 13.27 13.42 9.13
C ILE A 137 13.99 12.23 9.76
N THR A 138 13.25 11.46 10.53
CA THR A 138 13.74 10.28 11.25
C THR A 138 12.81 9.09 11.06
N ASP A 139 13.15 7.98 11.71
CA ASP A 139 12.28 6.81 11.77
C ASP A 139 10.91 7.09 12.42
N ALA A 140 10.80 8.13 13.25
CA ALA A 140 9.54 8.56 13.86
C ALA A 140 8.56 9.16 12.84
N ASP A 141 9.04 9.55 11.66
CA ASP A 141 8.25 10.15 10.58
C ASP A 141 7.72 9.11 9.58
N ARG A 142 7.93 7.82 9.85
CA ARG A 142 7.38 6.75 9.04
C ARG A 142 5.91 6.51 9.38
N THR A 143 5.10 6.36 8.34
CA THR A 143 3.66 6.13 8.45
C THR A 143 3.17 5.16 7.37
N VAL A 144 1.90 4.76 7.44
CA VAL A 144 1.27 4.00 6.36
C VAL A 144 1.07 4.91 5.15
N ILE A 145 1.74 4.58 4.05
CA ILE A 145 1.73 5.38 2.81
C ILE A 145 0.85 4.77 1.71
N GLY A 146 0.33 3.56 1.92
CA GLY A 146 -0.55 2.89 0.96
C GLY A 146 -0.74 1.42 1.28
N ASN A 147 -1.38 0.69 0.36
CA ASN A 147 -1.54 -0.76 0.43
C ASN A 147 -1.73 -1.34 -0.98
N GLY A 148 -1.53 -2.65 -1.12
CA GLY A 148 -1.63 -3.36 -2.40
C GLY A 148 -3.05 -3.80 -2.80
N TYR A 149 -4.09 -3.46 -2.03
CA TYR A 149 -5.44 -3.91 -2.34
C TYR A 149 -6.08 -2.98 -3.40
N PRO A 150 -6.52 -3.52 -4.55
CA PRO A 150 -7.20 -2.73 -5.56
C PRO A 150 -8.54 -2.20 -5.03
N LYS A 151 -8.87 -0.95 -5.37
CA LYS A 151 -10.16 -0.36 -5.00
C LYS A 151 -11.34 -1.06 -5.70
N PHE A 152 -11.09 -1.58 -6.90
CA PHE A 152 -12.07 -2.27 -7.72
C PHE A 152 -11.37 -3.23 -8.67
N THR A 153 -11.87 -4.45 -8.78
CA THR A 153 -11.48 -5.46 -9.76
C THR A 153 -12.68 -5.81 -10.61
N TYR A 154 -12.49 -6.02 -11.91
CA TYR A 154 -13.58 -6.35 -12.82
C TYR A 154 -13.13 -7.31 -13.91
N GLY A 155 -14.10 -8.01 -14.46
CA GLY A 155 -13.90 -8.90 -15.60
C GLY A 155 -15.08 -8.79 -16.55
N MET A 156 -14.78 -8.96 -17.84
CA MET A 156 -15.78 -9.00 -18.89
C MET A 156 -15.52 -10.18 -19.83
N ASN A 157 -16.56 -10.94 -20.12
CA ASN A 157 -16.56 -11.95 -21.16
C ASN A 157 -17.59 -11.57 -22.23
N LEU A 158 -17.12 -11.44 -23.47
CA LEU A 158 -17.95 -11.19 -24.64
C LEU A 158 -17.91 -12.43 -25.53
N THR A 159 -19.09 -12.91 -25.93
CA THR A 159 -19.23 -14.00 -26.90
C THR A 159 -20.18 -13.60 -28.00
N ALA A 160 -19.85 -13.90 -29.23
CA ALA A 160 -20.76 -13.75 -30.36
C ALA A 160 -20.65 -14.97 -31.27
N SER A 161 -21.78 -15.46 -31.79
CA SER A 161 -21.78 -16.43 -32.88
C SER A 161 -22.74 -15.99 -33.97
N TRP A 162 -22.36 -16.30 -35.21
CA TRP A 162 -23.15 -16.08 -36.41
C TRP A 162 -22.97 -17.24 -37.37
N LYS A 163 -24.05 -18.03 -37.57
CA LYS A 163 -24.01 -19.29 -38.34
C LYS A 163 -22.88 -20.21 -37.86
N ASN A 164 -21.86 -20.41 -38.69
CA ASN A 164 -20.71 -21.29 -38.43
C ASN A 164 -19.48 -20.54 -37.93
N PHE A 165 -19.61 -19.26 -37.58
CA PHE A 165 -18.54 -18.44 -37.01
C PHE A 165 -18.80 -18.18 -35.53
N ASP A 166 -17.76 -18.28 -34.72
CA ASP A 166 -17.74 -17.91 -33.31
C ASP A 166 -16.64 -16.90 -33.00
N PHE A 167 -16.90 -16.09 -31.98
CA PHE A 167 -15.99 -15.11 -31.41
C PHE A 167 -16.12 -15.13 -29.89
N SER A 168 -15.00 -15.07 -29.19
CA SER A 168 -14.94 -14.95 -27.73
C SER A 168 -13.78 -14.06 -27.31
N MET A 169 -14.02 -13.21 -26.32
CA MET A 169 -13.03 -12.33 -25.71
C MET A 169 -13.21 -12.32 -24.18
N ASN A 170 -12.09 -12.32 -23.46
CA ASN A 170 -12.03 -12.11 -22.02
C ASN A 170 -11.16 -10.90 -21.71
N LEU A 171 -11.68 -10.01 -20.86
CA LEU A 171 -10.98 -8.89 -20.27
C LEU A 171 -10.96 -9.10 -18.75
N TYR A 172 -9.80 -8.89 -18.14
CA TYR A 172 -9.53 -8.99 -16.71
C TYR A 172 -8.45 -7.97 -16.33
#